data_AF-A0A3N0ILT3-F1
#
_entry.id   AF-A0A3N0ILT3-F1
#
_cell.length_a   1.000
_cell.length_b   1.000
_cell.length_c   1.000
_cell.angle_alpha   90.00
_cell.angle_beta   90.00
_cell.angle_gamma   90.00
#
_symmetry.space_group_name_H-M   'P 1'
#
loop_
_entity.id
_entity.type
_entity.pdbx_description
1 polymer ?
#
loop_
_entity_poly.entity_id
_entity_poly.type
_entity_poly.pdbx_seq_one_letter_code
_entity_poly.pdbx_strand_id
1 'polypeptide(L)'
;MEILAVMVAGVLVGATVFPARLKGLNEKLTLAATALLIFSMGVLLAGRDAFLEELGTVGWASVLFCLVPVAFSTIAVYGLTNLFLSDIARRPAGPRVAAAQD
;
A
#
# COMPACT_ATOMS: atom_id res chain seq x y z
N MET A 1 -21.20 -5.45 2.92
CA MET A 1 -21.19 -6.31 1.72
C MET A 1 -21.04 -5.52 0.44
N GLU A 2 -21.72 -4.38 0.29
CA GLU A 2 -21.66 -3.56 -0.93
C GLU A 2 -20.24 -3.06 -1.27
N ILE A 3 -19.49 -2.59 -0.27
CA ILE A 3 -18.11 -2.10 -0.47
C ILE A 3 -17.20 -3.22 -1.02
N LEU A 4 -17.32 -4.45 -0.49
CA LEU A 4 -16.56 -5.59 -0.98
C LEU A 4 -16.95 -5.93 -2.43
N ALA A 5 -18.25 -5.89 -2.76
CA ALA A 5 -18.72 -6.11 -4.12
C ALA A 5 -18.16 -5.07 -5.10
N VAL A 6 -18.12 -3.79 -4.71
CA VAL A 6 -17.53 -2.71 -5.51
C VAL A 6 -16.02 -2.88 -5.67
N MET A 7 -15.29 -3.30 -4.62
CA MET A 7 -13.86 -3.59 -4.72
C MET A 7 -13.58 -4.75 -5.69
N VAL A 8 -14.34 -5.84 -5.59
CA VAL A 8 -14.21 -7.01 -6.49
C VAL A 8 -14.53 -6.61 -7.94
N ALA A 9 -15.60 -5.85 -8.16
CA ALA A 9 -15.94 -5.33 -9.48
C ALA A 9 -14.82 -4.44 -10.05
N GLY A 10 -14.24 -3.56 -9.22
CA GLY A 10 -13.10 -2.73 -9.60
C GLY A 10 -11.88 -3.54 -10.04
N VAL A 11 -11.56 -4.62 -9.32
CA VAL A 11 -10.45 -5.54 -9.67
C VAL A 11 -10.74 -6.27 -10.99
N LEU A 12 -11.97 -6.77 -11.19
CA LEU A 12 -12.35 -7.49 -12.41
C LEU A 12 -12.32 -6.58 -13.65
N VAL A 13 -12.84 -5.35 -13.53
CA VAL A 13 -12.79 -4.34 -14.60
C VAL A 13 -11.34 -3.94 -14.89
N GLY A 14 -10.52 -3.78 -13.84
CA GLY A 14 -9.09 -3.51 -13.96
C GLY A 14 -8.33 -4.62 -14.70
N ALA A 15 -8.67 -5.88 -14.45
CA ALA A 15 -8.00 -7.03 -15.07
C ALA A 15 -8.42 -7.30 -16.52
N THR A 16 -9.65 -6.99 -16.90
CA THR A 16 -10.24 -7.39 -18.20
C THR A 16 -10.31 -6.26 -19.23
N VAL A 17 -10.35 -4.99 -18.82
CA VAL A 17 -10.69 -3.85 -19.70
C VAL A 17 -9.68 -2.70 -19.59
N PHE A 18 -8.37 -2.96 -19.61
CA PHE A 18 -7.35 -1.89 -19.58
C PHE A 18 -6.74 -1.58 -20.97
N PRO A 19 -7.48 -0.95 -21.91
CA PRO A 19 -6.88 -0.46 -23.14
C PRO A 19 -5.99 0.75 -22.86
N ALA A 20 -4.83 0.82 -23.51
CA ALA A 20 -3.81 1.86 -23.30
C ALA A 20 -4.32 3.31 -23.42
N ARG A 21 -5.47 3.52 -24.08
CA ARG A 21 -6.13 4.82 -24.24
C ARG A 21 -6.84 5.34 -22.98
N LEU A 22 -7.32 4.47 -22.09
CA LEU A 22 -8.04 4.86 -20.87
C LEU A 22 -7.09 5.03 -19.66
N LYS A 23 -5.86 4.54 -19.76
CA LYS A 23 -4.84 4.63 -18.71
C LYS A 23 -4.56 6.08 -18.29
N GLY A 24 -4.42 6.99 -19.25
CA GLY A 24 -4.16 8.41 -18.97
C GLY A 24 -5.37 9.17 -18.39
N LEU A 25 -6.60 8.77 -18.72
CA LEU A 25 -7.80 9.36 -18.12
C LEU A 25 -8.02 8.82 -16.70
N ASN A 26 -7.80 7.52 -16.49
CA ASN A 26 -7.91 6.91 -15.17
C ASN A 26 -6.86 7.49 -14.21
N GLU A 27 -5.64 7.74 -14.68
CA GLU A 27 -4.59 8.39 -13.88
C GLU A 27 -5.00 9.80 -13.44
N LYS A 28 -5.48 10.63 -14.36
CA LYS A 28 -5.97 11.98 -14.03
C LYS A 28 -7.18 11.95 -13.09
N LEU A 29 -8.12 11.04 -13.32
CA LEU A 29 -9.30 10.89 -12.48
C LEU A 29 -8.93 10.38 -11.08
N THR A 30 -8.02 9.42 -10.99
CA THR A 30 -7.50 8.91 -9.71
C THR A 30 -6.78 10.00 -8.95
N LEU A 31 -5.95 10.80 -9.63
CA LEU A 31 -5.24 11.92 -9.01
C LEU A 31 -6.22 12.98 -8.50
N ALA A 32 -7.21 13.36 -9.32
CA ALA A 32 -8.25 14.32 -8.93
C ALA A 32 -9.11 13.80 -7.77
N ALA A 33 -9.51 12.53 -7.80
CA ALA A 33 -10.27 11.90 -6.73
C ALA A 33 -9.45 11.80 -5.44
N THR A 34 -8.16 11.45 -5.54
CA THR A 34 -7.25 11.40 -4.38
C THR A 34 -7.07 12.79 -3.78
N ALA A 35 -6.85 13.82 -4.61
CA ALA A 35 -6.74 15.19 -4.15
C ALA A 35 -8.04 15.66 -3.46
N LEU A 36 -9.19 15.38 -4.06
CA LEU A 36 -10.49 15.71 -3.49
C LEU A 36 -10.71 15.00 -2.15
N LEU A 37 -10.40 13.70 -2.06
CA LEU A 37 -10.56 12.93 -0.82
C LEU A 37 -9.65 13.44 0.29
N ILE A 38 -8.36 13.69 0.00
CA ILE A 38 -7.43 14.26 0.98
C ILE A 38 -7.94 15.63 1.45
N PHE A 39 -8.39 16.47 0.52
CA PHE A 39 -8.97 17.77 0.85
C PHE A 39 -10.22 17.64 1.73
N SER A 40 -11.16 16.77 1.38
CA SER A 40 -12.37 16.50 2.17
C SER A 40 -12.03 15.99 3.57
N MET A 41 -11.10 15.03 3.69
CA MET A 41 -10.65 14.56 5.00
C MET A 41 -9.98 15.67 5.81
N GLY A 42 -9.18 16.54 5.19
CA GLY A 42 -8.53 17.68 5.85
C GLY A 42 -9.52 18.73 6.34
N VAL A 43 -10.54 19.08 5.55
CA VAL A 43 -11.59 20.05 5.94
C VAL A 43 -12.42 19.51 7.11
N LEU A 44 -12.80 18.22 7.08
CA LEU A 44 -13.50 17.57 8.19
C LEU A 44 -12.69 17.60 9.50
N LEU A 45 -11.37 17.59 9.38
CA LEU A 45 -10.43 17.64 10.49
C LEU A 45 -10.29 19.06 11.06
N ALA A 46 -10.22 20.07 10.18
CA ALA A 46 -10.11 21.48 10.54
C ALA A 46 -11.41 22.04 11.15
N GLY A 47 -12.57 21.46 10.80
CA GLY A 47 -13.87 21.85 11.37
C GLY A 47 -14.13 21.34 12.79
N ARG A 48 -13.17 20.65 13.42
CA ARG A 48 -13.29 20.15 14.80
C ARG A 48 -12.45 21.00 15.75
N ASP A 49 -13.10 21.79 16.59
CA ASP A 49 -12.42 22.67 17.56
C ASP A 49 -11.53 21.91 18.56
N ALA A 50 -11.92 20.68 18.92
CA ALA A 50 -11.16 19.82 19.84
C ALA A 50 -10.09 18.93 19.16
N PHE A 51 -9.85 19.09 17.85
CA PHE A 51 -8.97 18.18 17.11
C PHE A 51 -7.53 18.14 17.64
N LEU A 52 -6.95 19.29 18.02
CA LEU A 52 -5.59 19.34 18.57
C LEU A 52 -5.49 18.73 19.97
N GLU A 53 -6.53 18.86 20.79
CA GLU A 53 -6.61 18.29 22.14
C GLU A 53 -6.82 16.77 22.10
N GLU A 54 -7.67 16.30 21.19
CA GLU A 54 -7.84 14.88 20.88
C GLU A 54 -6.59 14.26 20.24
N LEU A 55 -5.89 14.98 19.35
CA LEU A 55 -4.61 14.53 18.79
C LEU A 55 -3.54 14.34 19.87
N GLY A 56 -3.46 15.23 20.86
CA GLY A 56 -2.48 15.11 21.95
C GLY A 56 -2.73 13.90 22.85
N THR A 57 -4.00 13.63 23.16
CA THR A 57 -4.41 12.53 24.05
C THR A 57 -4.46 11.17 23.33
N VAL A 58 -4.99 11.13 22.11
CA VAL A 58 -5.11 9.91 21.28
C VAL A 58 -3.82 9.62 20.49
N GLY A 59 -2.97 10.63 20.26
CA GLY A 59 -1.73 10.51 19.51
C GLY A 59 -0.75 9.49 20.10
N TRP A 60 -0.59 9.45 21.42
CA TRP A 60 0.30 8.47 22.07
C TRP A 60 -0.15 7.02 21.86
N ALA A 61 -1.44 6.76 22.05
CA ALA A 61 -2.01 5.44 21.78
C ALA A 61 -1.88 5.10 20.29
N SER A 62 -2.17 6.05 19.40
CA SER A 62 -2.12 5.85 17.95
C SER A 62 -0.71 5.57 17.44
N VAL A 63 0.30 6.26 17.98
CA VAL A 63 1.71 5.99 17.67
C VAL A 63 2.09 4.60 18.11
N LEU A 64 1.69 4.16 19.31
CA LEU A 64 1.98 2.81 19.79
C LEU A 64 1.27 1.73 18.94
N PHE A 65 -0.01 1.95 18.61
CA PHE A 65 -0.80 1.08 17.72
C PHE A 65 -0.33 1.10 16.26
N CYS A 66 0.43 2.10 15.84
CA CYS A 66 1.09 2.11 14.54
C CYS A 66 2.43 1.36 14.60
N LEU A 67 3.28 1.73 15.56
CA LEU A 67 4.67 1.28 15.61
C LEU A 67 4.78 -0.21 15.94
N VAL A 68 3.91 -0.73 16.80
CA VAL A 68 3.91 -2.15 17.18
C VAL A 68 3.53 -3.06 16.00
N PRO A 69 2.36 -2.91 15.34
CA PRO A 69 2.03 -3.63 14.11
C PRO A 69 3.03 -3.43 12.97
N VAL A 70 3.58 -2.23 12.77
CA VAL A 70 4.57 -2.00 11.70
C VAL A 70 5.85 -2.78 11.96
N ALA A 71 6.38 -2.73 13.19
CA ALA A 71 7.58 -3.49 13.56
C ALA A 71 7.32 -5.01 13.45
N PHE A 72 6.18 -5.47 13.97
CA PHE A 72 5.79 -6.88 13.90
C PHE A 72 5.61 -7.36 12.46
N SER A 73 4.90 -6.59 11.62
CA SER A 73 4.71 -6.88 10.20
C SER A 73 6.05 -6.95 9.46
N THR A 74 6.96 -6.00 9.73
CA THR A 74 8.30 -5.98 9.11
C THR A 74 9.12 -7.21 9.51
N ILE A 75 9.11 -7.59 10.79
CA ILE A 75 9.80 -8.80 11.28
C ILE A 75 9.20 -10.06 10.65
N ALA A 76 7.87 -10.15 10.59
CA ALA A 76 7.17 -11.29 9.99
C ALA A 76 7.50 -11.43 8.50
N VAL A 77 7.46 -10.33 7.74
CA VAL A 77 7.84 -10.32 6.31
C VAL A 77 9.31 -10.68 6.14
N TYR A 78 10.21 -10.19 6.98
CA TYR A 78 11.63 -10.53 6.89
C TYR A 78 11.89 -12.01 7.19
N GLY A 79 11.22 -12.56 8.21
CA GLY A 79 11.27 -14.00 8.52
C GLY A 79 10.72 -14.85 7.38
N LEU A 80 9.59 -14.46 6.80
CA LEU A 80 8.99 -15.15 5.66
C LEU A 80 9.86 -15.05 4.40
N THR A 81 10.43 -13.88 4.13
CA THR A 81 11.37 -13.63 3.03
C THR A 81 12.62 -14.50 3.20
N ASN A 82 13.22 -14.55 4.39
CA ASN A 82 14.38 -15.38 4.65
C ASN A 82 14.05 -16.88 4.71
N LEU A 83 12.80 -17.28 4.90
CA LEU A 83 12.40 -18.70 4.83
C LEU A 83 12.13 -19.14 3.38
N PHE A 84 11.48 -18.30 2.58
CA PHE A 84 11.07 -18.63 1.21
C PHE A 84 12.14 -18.28 0.15
N LEU A 85 12.86 -17.16 0.28
CA LEU A 85 13.90 -16.77 -0.67
C LEU A 85 15.28 -17.34 -0.36
N SER A 86 15.56 -17.80 0.87
CA SER A 86 16.80 -18.55 1.15
C SER A 86 16.88 -19.85 0.33
N ASP A 87 15.73 -20.45 0.02
CA ASP A 87 15.62 -21.63 -0.82
C ASP A 87 15.85 -21.31 -2.33
N ILE A 88 15.48 -20.10 -2.77
CA ILE A 88 15.76 -19.62 -4.14
C ILE A 88 17.25 -19.25 -4.29
N ALA A 89 17.87 -18.64 -3.28
CA ALA A 89 19.28 -18.27 -3.29
C ALA A 89 20.26 -19.47 -3.25
N ARG A 90 19.77 -20.66 -2.87
CA ARG A 90 20.53 -21.92 -2.97
C ARG A 90 20.52 -22.54 -4.36
N ARG A 91 19.73 -22.03 -5.32
CA ARG A 91 19.90 -22.45 -6.71
C ARG A 91 21.21 -21.86 -7.22
N PRO A 92 22.20 -22.69 -7.60
CA PRO A 92 23.45 -22.18 -8.14
C PRO A 92 23.11 -21.25 -9.30
N ALA A 93 23.71 -20.07 -9.30
CA ALA A 93 23.64 -19.14 -10.41
C ALA A 93 23.85 -19.96 -11.69
N GLY A 94 22.86 -19.94 -12.58
CA GLY A 94 22.92 -20.71 -13.81
C GLY A 94 24.22 -20.38 -14.57
N PRO A 95 24.73 -21.29 -15.42
CA PRO A 95 26.03 -21.20 -16.09
C PRO A 95 26.36 -19.88 -16.82
N ARG A 96 25.35 -19.00 -17.00
CA ARG A 96 25.46 -17.72 -17.70
C ARG A 96 26.07 -16.59 -16.87
N VAL A 97 26.20 -16.71 -15.54
CA VAL A 97 26.84 -15.66 -14.71
C VAL A 97 28.36 -15.82 -14.67
N ALA A 98 28.87 -17.06 -14.76
CA ALA A 98 30.32 -17.33 -14.81
C ALA A 98 30.96 -16.83 -16.11
N ALA A 99 30.23 -16.88 -17.24
CA ALA A 99 30.74 -16.45 -18.55
C ALA A 99 30.81 -14.91 -18.73
N ALA A 100 30.42 -14.12 -17.73
CA ALA A 100 30.52 -12.65 -17.77
C ALA A 100 31.70 -12.11 -16.93
N GLN A 101 32.52 -13.01 -16.36
CA GLN A 101 33.69 -12.66 -15.54
C GLN A 101 35.04 -13.01 -16.19
N ASP A 102 35.06 -13.56 -17.41
CA ASP A 102 36.25 -13.81 -18.20
C ASP A 102 36.42 -12.78 -19.33
#